data_AF-A0A1G9ZN17-F1
#
_entry.id   AF-A0A1G9ZN17-F1
#
_cell.length_a   1.000
_cell.length_b   1.000
_cell.length_c   1.000
_cell.angle_alpha   90.00
_cell.angle_beta   90.00
_cell.angle_gamma   90.00
#
_symmetry.space_group_name_H-M   'P 1'
#
loop_
_entity.id
_entity.type
_entity.pdbx_description
1 polymer ?
#
loop_
_entity_poly.entity_id
_entity_poly.type
_entity_poly.pdbx_seq_one_letter_code
_entity_poly.pdbx_strand_id
1 'polypeptide(L)' 'MASVKAPPHDYRIENVDPVKGSLLPPSSSNHVFADYSLAVAVAVKSVADPTRQEVRVVHIPSGEVVFRTSGSSSASQSF' A
#
# COMPACT_ATOMS: atom_id res chain seq x y z
N MET A 1 7.03 -3.42 33.62
CA MET A 1 6.29 -3.74 32.38
C MET A 1 6.39 -2.54 31.46
N ALA A 2 7.29 -2.58 30.48
CA ALA A 2 7.36 -1.52 29.47
C ALA A 2 6.14 -1.69 28.55
N SER A 3 5.06 -0.97 28.86
CA SER A 3 4.06 -0.65 27.84
C SER A 3 4.74 0.37 26.93
N VAL A 4 5.56 -0.13 26.01
CA VAL A 4 6.03 0.67 24.88
C VAL A 4 4.76 0.93 24.08
N LYS A 5 4.06 2.01 24.43
CA LYS A 5 3.07 2.62 23.57
C LYS A 5 3.87 3.10 22.36
N ALA A 6 4.08 2.20 21.41
CA ALA A 6 4.54 2.55 20.09
C ALA A 6 3.67 3.76 19.67
N PRO A 7 4.26 4.86 19.16
CA PRO A 7 3.46 5.98 18.70
C PRO A 7 2.39 5.44 17.75
N PRO A 8 1.18 6.02 17.69
CA PRO A 8 0.17 5.60 16.72
C PRO A 8 0.84 5.63 15.35
N HIS A 9 1.18 4.46 14.85
CA HIS A 9 1.92 4.35 13.61
C HIS A 9 0.86 4.43 12.54
N ASP A 10 0.59 5.65 12.09
CA ASP A 10 -0.42 5.92 11.10
C ASP A 10 0.07 5.33 9.77
N TYR A 11 -0.52 4.21 9.35
CA TYR A 11 -0.24 3.54 8.09
C TYR A 11 -1.34 3.84 7.08
N ARG A 12 -0.95 4.17 5.85
CA ARG A 12 -1.87 4.39 4.73
C ARG A 12 -1.65 3.35 3.65
N ILE A 13 -2.74 2.88 3.05
CA ILE A 13 -2.68 2.00 1.89
C ILE A 13 -2.81 2.84 0.62
N GLU A 14 -1.88 2.66 -0.31
CA GLU A 14 -1.90 3.26 -1.64
C GLU A 14 -1.97 2.16 -2.70
N ASN A 15 -2.85 2.32 -3.69
CA ASN A 15 -2.87 1.46 -4.87
C ASN A 15 -2.15 2.14 -6.02
N VAL A 16 -1.29 1.40 -6.70
CA VAL A 16 -0.49 1.80 -7.84
C VAL A 16 -0.89 0.90 -9.01
N ASP A 17 -1.75 1.44 -9.86
CA ASP A 17 -2.12 0.82 -11.12
C ASP A 17 -1.12 1.26 -12.22
N PRO A 18 -0.28 0.35 -12.76
CA PRO A 18 0.67 0.64 -13.83
C PRO A 18 -0.05 0.98 -15.15
N VAL A 19 -1.30 0.52 -15.31
CA VAL A 19 -2.15 0.88 -16.44
C VAL A 19 -2.87 2.18 -16.09
N LYS A 20 -2.16 3.31 -16.25
CA LYS A 20 -2.83 4.62 -16.31
C LYS A 20 -3.70 4.71 -17.56
N GLY A 21 -4.89 4.14 -17.48
CA GLY A 21 -6.04 4.33 -18.37
C GLY A 21 -7.21 4.78 -17.51
N SER A 22 -7.30 6.09 -17.29
CA SER A 22 -8.26 6.79 -16.44
C SER A 22 -9.72 6.45 -16.75
N LEU A 23 -10.32 5.53 -16.01
CA LEU A 23 -11.79 5.35 -15.91
C LEU A 23 -12.28 5.04 -14.49
N LEU A 24 -11.38 4.76 -13.56
CA LEU A 24 -11.74 4.46 -12.17
C LEU A 24 -11.16 5.55 -11.27
N PRO A 25 -11.95 6.06 -10.29
CA PRO A 25 -11.44 7.01 -9.32
C PRO A 25 -10.20 6.43 -8.64
N PRO A 26 -9.21 7.26 -8.28
CA PRO A 26 -8.03 6.75 -7.58
C PRO A 26 -8.53 6.01 -6.34
N SER A 27 -8.31 4.69 -6.29
CA SER A 27 -8.61 3.85 -5.13
C SER A 27 -7.62 4.12 -3.99
N SER A 28 -7.30 5.38 -3.76
CA SER A 28 -6.62 5.85 -2.57
C SER A 28 -7.64 5.77 -1.43
N SER A 29 -7.75 4.59 -0.81
CA SER A 29 -8.43 4.49 0.48
C SER A 29 -7.72 5.44 1.43
N ASN A 30 -8.33 6.59 1.71
CA ASN A 30 -7.82 7.60 2.66
C ASN A 30 -8.00 7.12 4.12
N HIS A 31 -8.02 5.81 4.31
CA HIS A 31 -8.15 5.17 5.59
C HIS A 31 -6.76 5.01 6.19
N VAL A 32 -6.62 5.49 7.42
CA VAL A 32 -5.39 5.41 8.19
C VAL A 32 -5.56 4.29 9.21
N PHE A 33 -4.59 3.38 9.25
CA PHE A 33 -4.56 2.25 10.15
C PHE A 33 -3.52 2.51 11.23
N ALA A 34 -3.86 2.30 12.51
CA ALA A 34 -2.89 2.43 13.60
C ALA A 34 -1.90 1.24 13.67
N ASP A 35 -2.25 0.11 13.04
CA ASP A 35 -1.53 -1.14 13.12
C ASP A 35 -0.99 -1.57 11.76
N TYR A 36 0.31 -1.89 11.70
CA TYR A 36 0.99 -2.36 10.49
C TYR A 36 0.36 -3.64 9.96
N SER A 37 0.16 -4.64 10.83
CA SER A 37 -0.37 -5.94 10.45
C SER A 37 -1.78 -5.84 9.87
N LEU A 38 -2.60 -4.93 10.42
CA LEU A 38 -3.94 -4.66 9.90
C LEU A 38 -3.86 -3.98 8.53
N ALA A 39 -3.01 -2.96 8.39
CA ALA A 39 -2.80 -2.25 7.13
C ALA A 39 -2.35 -3.20 6.01
N VAL A 40 -1.41 -4.11 6.30
CA VAL A 40 -0.95 -5.13 5.35
C VAL A 40 -2.06 -6.12 5.01
N ALA A 41 -2.78 -6.63 6.01
CA ALA A 41 -3.87 -7.57 5.77
C ALA A 41 -4.97 -6.97 4.89
N VAL A 42 -5.34 -5.71 5.15
CA VAL A 42 -6.32 -4.98 4.33
C VAL A 42 -5.76 -4.70 2.94
N ALA A 43 -4.49 -4.28 2.83
CA ALA A 43 -3.85 -4.02 1.55
C ALA A 43 -3.87 -5.26 0.66
N VAL A 44 -3.39 -6.40 1.17
CA VAL A 44 -3.37 -7.69 0.45
C VAL A 44 -4.78 -8.14 0.09
N LYS A 45 -5.74 -8.00 0.99
CA LYS A 45 -7.15 -8.34 0.72
C LYS A 45 -7.80 -7.42 -0.32
N SER A 46 -7.33 -6.18 -0.44
CA SER A 46 -7.85 -5.19 -1.38
C SER A 46 -7.28 -5.31 -2.79
N VAL A 47 -6.21 -6.09 -2.99
CA VAL A 47 -5.67 -6.36 -4.32
C VAL A 47 -6.65 -7.22 -5.10
N ALA A 48 -7.33 -6.62 -6.08
CA ALA A 48 -8.24 -7.36 -6.94
C ALA A 48 -7.48 -8.21 -7.99
N ASP A 49 -6.42 -7.65 -8.59
CA ASP A 49 -5.60 -8.35 -9.58
C ASP A 49 -4.10 -8.23 -9.25
N PRO A 50 -3.48 -9.18 -8.54
CA PRO A 50 -2.09 -9.08 -8.08
C PRO A 50 -1.06 -9.07 -9.21
N THR A 51 -1.45 -9.48 -10.42
CA THR A 51 -0.58 -9.43 -11.60
C THR A 51 -0.55 -8.05 -12.26
N ARG A 52 -1.57 -7.22 -12.00
CA ARG A 52 -1.78 -5.92 -12.65
C ARG A 52 -1.76 -4.76 -11.69
N GLN A 53 -2.02 -4.99 -10.40
CA GLN A 53 -2.15 -3.96 -9.38
C GLN A 53 -1.06 -4.13 -8.34
N GLU A 54 -0.47 -3.02 -7.95
CA GLU A 54 0.51 -2.97 -6.87
C GLU A 54 -0.08 -2.17 -5.71
N VAL A 55 -0.16 -2.74 -4.51
CA VAL A 55 -0.53 -1.97 -3.32
C VAL A 55 0.69 -1.78 -2.43
N ARG A 56 0.76 -0.59 -1.83
CA ARG A 56 1.85 -0.18 -0.95
C ARG A 56 1.27 0.29 0.38
N VAL A 57 1.94 -0.06 1.47
CA VAL A 57 1.64 0.48 2.80
C VAL A 57 2.70 1.49 3.14
N VAL A 58 2.28 2.71 3.42
CA VAL A 58 3.14 3.85 3.75
C VAL A 58 2.97 4.20 5.22
N HIS A 59 4.07 4.32 5.95
CA HIS A 59 4.07 4.89 7.29
C HIS A 59 4.01 6.41 7.17
N ILE A 60 2.87 7.03 7.50
CA ILE A 60 2.61 8.46 7.32
C ILE A 60 3.67 9.35 7.99
N PRO A 61 4.04 9.16 9.28
CA PRO A 61 4.97 10.09 9.92
C PRO A 61 6.39 10.00 9.36
N SER A 62 6.81 8.85 8.82
CA SER A 62 8.10 8.70 8.14
C SER A 62 8.05 8.99 6.64
N GLY A 63 6.88 8.83 6.00
CA GLY A 63 6.74 8.77 4.54
C GLY A 63 7.30 7.48 3.90
N GLU A 64 7.71 6.50 4.69
CA GLU A 64 8.40 5.29 4.21
C GLU A 64 7.41 4.21 3.76
N VAL A 65 7.69 3.55 2.64
CA VAL A 65 6.94 2.37 2.19
C VAL A 65 7.42 1.16 2.97
N VAL A 66 6.60 0.70 3.90
CA VAL A 66 6.90 -0.44 4.79
C VAL A 66 6.51 -1.79 4.20
N PHE A 67 5.59 -1.79 3.22
CA PHE A 67 5.16 -3.00 2.50
C PHE A 67 4.79 -2.65 1.06
N ARG A 68 5.08 -3.56 0.13
CA ARG A 68 4.64 -3.47 -1.27
C ARG A 68 4.30 -4.86 -1.78
N THR A 69 3.21 -5.01 -2.51
CA THR A 69 2.96 -6.24 -3.27
C THR A 69 3.77 -6.23 -4.55
N SER A 70 4.09 -7.40 -5.09
CA SER A 70 4.67 -7.52 -6.42
C SER A 70 3.56 -7.37 -7.46
N GLY A 71 3.08 -6.15 -7.70
CA GLY A 71 2.44 -5.90 -8.99
C GLY A 71 3.52 -6.11 -10.04
N SER A 72 3.18 -6.71 -11.18
CA SER A 72 4.15 -6.91 -12.26
C SER A 72 4.63 -5.55 -12.77
N SER A 73 5.61 -4.96 -12.11
CA SER A 73 6.59 -4.10 -12.74
C SER A 73 7.48 -5.04 -13.54
N SER A 74 6.91 -5.58 -14.62
CA SER A 74 7.66 -5.72 -15.85
C SER A 74 8.07 -4.29 -16.18
N ALA A 75 9.18 -3.87 -15.57
CA ALA A 75 10.06 -2.93 -16.20
C ALA A 75 10.28 -3.54 -17.60
N SER A 76 9.56 -2.99 -18.55
CA SER A 76 10.07 -2.73 -19.88
C SER A 76 11.49 -2.17 -19.70
N GLN A 77 12.44 -3.08 -19.54
CA GLN A 77 13.84 -2.87 -19.85
C GLN A 77 13.85 -2.73 -21.37
N SER A 78 13.49 -1.53 -21.81
CA SER A 78 13.35 -1.18 -23.21
C SER A 78 14.73 -1.00 -23.83
N PHE A 79 15.02 -1.93 -24.74
CA PHE A 79 15.97 -1.94 -25.88
C PHE A 79 17.47 -1.86 -25.61
#